data_AF-A0A0D6ZCH3-F1
#
_entry.id   AF-A0A0D6ZCH3-F1
#
_cell.length_a   1.000
_cell.length_b   1.000
_cell.length_c   1.000
_cell.angle_alpha   90.00
_cell.angle_beta   90.00
_cell.angle_gamma   90.00
#
_symmetry.space_group_name_H-M   'P 1'
#
loop_
_entity.id
_entity.type
_entity.pdbx_description
1 polymer ?
#
loop_
_entity_poly.entity_id
_entity_poly.type
_entity_poly.pdbx_seq_one_letter_code
_entity_poly.pdbx_strand_id
1 'polypeptide(L)'
;MRDQMNPVVDRILGNIDKVMTGKRNVAELSLIALLAGGHVLLEDVPGVGKTMMVRALAKSVSAKFRRIQFTPDLLPSDVTGVSIYNPKEMEFEFRPGPILGNIILADEINRTSPKTQSALLEGMEEHSVTVDGVTHILDKPFFVMATQNPIDYEGTYPLPEAQLDRFLLKMKMGYPAPNEEMEVLNRAQRSLPIEDLQPVVSLEELRGLQQSIKEVVVDESLKRYIVELSGRTRSHSSVYLGVSPRGSIALMKAAQAYAFIYGRDYVIPDDVQYLAPSVFAHRIILKSEARFEGITPEDIVNRVMARVPVPVQRLVK
;
A
#
# COMPACT_ATOMS: atom_id res chain seq x y z
N MET A 1 -9.28 26.97 -9.17
CA MET A 1 -10.35 26.29 -8.42
C MET A 1 -9.67 25.19 -7.63
N ARG A 2 -9.91 25.05 -6.31
CA ARG A 2 -9.46 23.83 -5.62
C ARG A 2 -10.33 22.71 -6.16
N ASP A 3 -9.73 21.72 -6.81
CA ASP A 3 -10.47 20.58 -7.31
C ASP A 3 -11.20 19.91 -6.15
N GLN A 4 -12.50 19.69 -6.31
CA GLN A 4 -13.34 19.16 -5.25
C GLN A 4 -13.10 17.66 -5.14
N MET A 5 -12.71 17.21 -3.96
CA MET A 5 -12.48 15.78 -3.70
C MET A 5 -13.75 14.98 -4.02
N ASN A 6 -13.57 13.80 -4.61
CA ASN A 6 -14.63 12.90 -4.99
C ASN A 6 -15.54 12.63 -3.76
N PRO A 7 -16.86 12.85 -3.85
CA PRO A 7 -17.75 12.76 -2.69
C PRO A 7 -17.74 11.38 -2.01
N VAL A 8 -17.56 10.30 -2.77
CA VAL A 8 -17.47 8.95 -2.20
C VAL A 8 -16.19 8.78 -1.40
N VAL A 9 -15.08 9.31 -1.91
CA VAL A 9 -13.78 9.30 -1.24
C VAL A 9 -13.80 10.15 0.03
N ASP A 10 -14.40 11.35 -0.03
CA ASP A 10 -14.54 12.22 1.15
C ASP A 10 -15.35 11.54 2.26
N ARG A 11 -16.41 10.80 1.90
CA ARG A 11 -17.16 9.99 2.87
C ARG A 11 -16.29 8.92 3.54
N ILE A 12 -15.45 8.21 2.78
CA ILE A 12 -14.54 7.19 3.34
C ILE A 12 -13.53 7.84 4.30
N LEU A 13 -12.84 8.90 3.85
CA LEU A 13 -11.84 9.60 4.66
C LEU A 13 -12.46 10.22 5.92
N GLY A 14 -13.62 10.88 5.77
CA GLY A 14 -14.37 11.43 6.91
C GLY A 14 -14.85 10.34 7.88
N ASN A 15 -15.11 9.12 7.42
CA ASN A 15 -15.43 8.00 8.30
C ASN A 15 -14.20 7.52 9.09
N ILE A 16 -13.03 7.46 8.45
CA ILE A 16 -11.75 7.12 9.11
C ILE A 16 -11.38 8.19 10.15
N ASP A 17 -11.55 9.48 9.84
CA ASP A 17 -11.22 10.60 10.72
C ASP A 17 -12.03 10.63 12.04
N LYS A 18 -13.15 9.90 12.11
CA LYS A 18 -13.93 9.72 13.37
C LYS A 18 -13.16 8.93 14.41
N VAL A 19 -12.30 7.99 13.99
CA VAL A 19 -11.58 7.07 14.88
C VAL A 19 -10.06 7.26 14.83
N MET A 20 -9.55 7.94 13.80
CA MET A 20 -8.13 8.29 13.65
C MET A 20 -7.94 9.80 13.75
N THR A 21 -6.92 10.24 14.48
CA THR A 21 -6.53 11.66 14.59
C THR A 21 -5.18 11.89 13.92
N GLY A 22 -5.04 12.96 13.14
CA GLY A 22 -3.73 13.40 12.61
C GLY A 22 -3.14 12.54 11.49
N LYS A 23 -3.86 11.52 11.01
CA LYS A 23 -3.34 10.54 10.05
C LYS A 23 -4.03 10.57 8.69
N ARG A 24 -4.62 11.71 8.32
CA ARG A 24 -5.38 11.87 7.06
C ARG A 24 -4.52 11.57 5.83
N ASN A 25 -3.28 12.05 5.79
CA ASN A 25 -2.35 11.77 4.70
C ASN A 25 -2.09 10.27 4.50
N VAL A 26 -1.94 9.52 5.60
CA VAL A 26 -1.73 8.07 5.57
C VAL A 26 -3.01 7.35 5.11
N ALA A 27 -4.18 7.82 5.55
CA ALA A 27 -5.47 7.29 5.10
C ALA A 27 -5.67 7.52 3.59
N GLU A 28 -5.34 8.72 3.10
CA GLU A 28 -5.41 9.09 1.69
C GLU A 28 -4.50 8.22 0.83
N LEU A 29 -3.20 8.12 1.18
CA LEU A 29 -2.25 7.24 0.48
C LEU A 29 -2.67 5.76 0.53
N SER A 30 -3.23 5.30 1.65
CA SER A 30 -3.76 3.93 1.76
C SER A 30 -4.95 3.71 0.83
N LEU A 31 -5.84 4.69 0.73
CA LEU A 31 -7.00 4.64 -0.14
C LEU A 31 -6.59 4.71 -1.62
N ILE A 32 -5.61 5.55 -1.97
CA ILE A 32 -4.98 5.58 -3.29
C ILE A 32 -4.46 4.19 -3.66
N ALA A 33 -3.73 3.54 -2.75
CA ALA A 33 -3.20 2.21 -3.01
C ALA A 33 -4.31 1.16 -3.19
N LEU A 34 -5.33 1.17 -2.33
CA LEU A 34 -6.50 0.30 -2.45
C LEU A 34 -7.23 0.50 -3.79
N LEU A 35 -7.47 1.74 -4.17
CA LEU A 35 -8.19 2.10 -5.40
C LEU A 35 -7.36 1.83 -6.67
N ALA A 36 -6.04 1.94 -6.61
CA ALA A 36 -5.13 1.56 -7.67
C ALA A 36 -4.91 0.03 -7.78
N GLY A 37 -5.50 -0.75 -6.85
CA GLY A 37 -5.34 -2.21 -6.79
C GLY A 37 -3.93 -2.65 -6.36
N GLY A 38 -3.24 -1.83 -5.57
CA GLY A 38 -1.91 -2.10 -5.05
C GLY A 38 -1.89 -2.32 -3.54
N HIS A 39 -0.69 -2.59 -3.02
CA HIS A 39 -0.46 -2.87 -1.60
C HIS A 39 0.43 -1.80 -0.96
N VAL A 40 0.39 -1.70 0.37
CA VAL A 40 1.15 -0.72 1.15
C VAL A 40 2.16 -1.42 2.04
N LEU A 41 3.38 -0.91 2.08
CA LEU A 41 4.39 -1.25 3.08
C LEU A 41 4.58 -0.09 4.05
N LEU A 42 4.35 -0.34 5.34
CA LEU A 42 4.61 0.59 6.42
C LEU A 42 5.94 0.27 7.08
N GLU A 43 6.80 1.27 7.16
CA GLU A 43 8.04 1.20 7.94
C GLU A 43 7.87 2.09 9.16
N ASP A 44 7.66 1.48 10.33
CA ASP A 44 7.39 2.29 11.52
C ASP A 44 7.52 1.57 12.86
N VAL A 45 7.59 2.37 13.91
CA VAL A 45 7.60 1.98 15.31
C VAL A 45 6.22 1.47 15.79
N PRO A 46 6.19 0.62 16.83
CA PRO A 46 4.95 0.15 17.44
C PRO A 46 4.09 1.29 18.02
N GLY A 47 2.78 1.07 18.09
CA GLY A 47 1.86 1.95 18.82
C GLY A 47 1.29 3.15 18.06
N VAL A 48 1.66 3.37 16.79
CA VAL A 48 1.20 4.54 15.99
C VAL A 48 -0.21 4.40 15.36
N GLY A 49 -0.99 3.42 15.80
CA GLY A 49 -2.39 3.24 15.34
C GLY A 49 -2.57 2.53 14.00
N LYS A 50 -1.57 1.77 13.51
CA LYS A 50 -1.65 1.00 12.24
C LYS A 50 -2.88 0.08 12.19
N THR A 51 -3.11 -0.68 13.25
CA THR A 51 -4.28 -1.57 13.36
C THR A 51 -5.59 -0.81 13.28
N MET A 52 -5.67 0.37 13.92
CA MET A 52 -6.85 1.21 13.88
C MET A 52 -7.09 1.75 12.46
N MET A 53 -6.04 2.22 11.77
CA MET A 53 -6.12 2.67 10.38
C MET A 53 -6.68 1.60 9.44
N VAL A 54 -6.10 0.39 9.47
CA VAL A 54 -6.52 -0.68 8.55
C VAL A 54 -7.94 -1.15 8.85
N ARG A 55 -8.28 -1.30 10.14
CA ARG A 55 -9.64 -1.68 10.54
C ARG A 55 -10.67 -0.60 10.17
N ALA A 56 -10.33 0.68 10.35
CA ALA A 56 -11.20 1.80 9.98
C ALA A 56 -11.43 1.85 8.46
N LEU A 57 -10.38 1.64 7.66
CA LEU A 57 -10.48 1.53 6.21
C LEU A 57 -11.39 0.36 5.81
N ALA A 58 -11.16 -0.83 6.38
CA ALA A 58 -11.97 -2.02 6.07
C ALA A 58 -13.44 -1.85 6.43
N LYS A 59 -13.75 -1.32 7.61
CA LYS A 59 -15.13 -1.04 8.00
C LYS A 59 -15.78 0.00 7.11
N SER A 60 -15.07 1.06 6.73
CA SER A 60 -15.60 2.13 5.89
C SER A 60 -16.06 1.65 4.51
N VAL A 61 -15.43 0.60 3.98
CA VAL A 61 -15.75 0.02 2.66
C VAL A 61 -16.44 -1.34 2.73
N SER A 62 -16.97 -1.74 3.90
CA SER A 62 -17.64 -3.03 4.11
C SER A 62 -16.78 -4.26 3.73
N ALA A 63 -15.46 -4.18 3.93
CA ALA A 63 -14.51 -5.24 3.62
C ALA A 63 -14.24 -6.17 4.80
N LYS A 64 -14.03 -7.47 4.52
CA LYS A 64 -13.57 -8.44 5.53
C LYS A 64 -12.13 -8.15 5.93
N PHE A 65 -11.94 -7.68 7.16
CA PHE A 65 -10.62 -7.46 7.75
C PHE A 65 -10.04 -8.76 8.31
N ARG A 66 -8.76 -9.01 8.05
CA ARG A 66 -7.97 -10.05 8.71
C ARG A 66 -6.61 -9.49 9.14
N ARG A 67 -6.08 -10.02 10.23
CA ARG A 67 -4.76 -9.67 10.74
C ARG A 67 -3.90 -10.92 10.79
N ILE A 68 -2.67 -10.78 10.33
CA ILE A 68 -1.63 -11.81 10.39
C ILE A 68 -0.46 -11.19 11.14
N GLN A 69 -0.09 -11.81 12.26
CA GLN A 69 1.12 -11.44 12.97
C GLN A 69 2.22 -12.38 12.49
N PHE A 70 3.25 -11.82 11.86
CA PHE A 70 4.38 -12.61 11.40
C PHE A 70 5.34 -12.86 12.56
N THR A 71 5.33 -14.08 13.06
CA THR A 71 6.24 -14.58 14.09
C THR A 71 7.28 -15.52 13.48
N PRO A 72 8.42 -15.77 14.16
CA PRO A 72 9.46 -16.66 13.64
C PRO A 72 8.99 -18.10 13.37
N ASP A 73 7.96 -18.55 14.09
CA ASP A 73 7.36 -19.88 14.02
C ASP A 73 6.17 -19.98 13.06
N LEU A 74 5.72 -18.85 12.47
CA LEU A 74 4.58 -18.83 11.55
C LEU A 74 4.87 -19.67 10.30
N LEU A 75 3.98 -20.60 9.97
CA LEU A 75 4.10 -21.46 8.79
C LEU A 75 3.36 -20.86 7.59
N PRO A 76 3.76 -21.20 6.35
CA PRO A 76 3.02 -20.80 5.14
C PRO A 76 1.53 -21.17 5.20
N SER A 77 1.20 -22.36 5.73
CA SER A 77 -0.18 -22.84 5.88
C SER A 77 -1.02 -22.01 6.84
N ASP A 78 -0.40 -21.35 7.82
CA ASP A 78 -1.10 -20.44 8.74
C ASP A 78 -1.54 -19.15 8.03
N VAL A 79 -0.92 -18.83 6.88
CA VAL A 79 -1.26 -17.70 6.02
C VAL A 79 -2.30 -18.11 4.96
N THR A 80 -2.03 -19.19 4.23
CA THR A 80 -2.84 -19.62 3.07
C THR A 80 -4.05 -20.45 3.45
N GLY A 81 -3.97 -21.20 4.55
CA GLY A 81 -4.92 -22.23 4.94
C GLY A 81 -4.33 -23.63 4.82
N VAL A 82 -5.09 -24.59 5.33
CA VAL A 82 -4.70 -26.01 5.40
C VAL A 82 -5.90 -26.90 5.13
N SER A 83 -5.68 -28.05 4.51
CA SER A 83 -6.72 -29.09 4.36
C SER A 83 -6.70 -30.01 5.58
N ILE A 84 -7.83 -30.10 6.28
CA ILE A 84 -7.98 -30.94 7.47
C ILE A 84 -8.86 -32.13 7.10
N TYR A 85 -8.40 -33.35 7.37
CA TYR A 85 -9.22 -34.54 7.19
C TYR A 85 -10.43 -34.50 8.13
N ASN A 86 -11.63 -34.56 7.58
CA ASN A 86 -12.88 -34.65 8.31
C ASN A 86 -13.30 -36.13 8.40
N PRO A 87 -13.17 -36.78 9.58
CA PRO A 87 -13.45 -38.21 9.70
C PRO A 87 -14.92 -38.59 9.50
N LYS A 88 -15.85 -37.62 9.59
CA LYS A 88 -17.28 -37.87 9.40
C LYS A 88 -17.61 -38.03 7.92
N GLU A 89 -17.07 -37.15 7.09
CA GLU A 89 -17.29 -37.15 5.64
C GLU A 89 -16.25 -38.01 4.88
N MET A 90 -15.18 -38.44 5.57
CA MET A 90 -14.02 -39.12 4.97
C MET A 90 -13.35 -38.30 3.85
N GLU A 91 -13.42 -36.99 3.94
CA GLU A 91 -12.89 -36.04 2.96
C GLU A 91 -11.98 -35.00 3.62
N PHE A 92 -11.06 -34.42 2.84
CA PHE A 92 -10.24 -33.29 3.27
C PHE A 92 -11.02 -31.99 3.10
N GLU A 93 -11.30 -31.29 4.19
CA GLU A 93 -11.97 -29.99 4.20
C GLU A 93 -10.94 -28.86 4.26
N PHE A 94 -10.97 -27.96 3.28
CA PHE A 94 -10.11 -26.78 3.29
C PHE A 94 -10.53 -25.79 4.38
N ARG A 95 -9.61 -25.49 5.30
CA ARG A 95 -9.75 -24.41 6.28
C ARG A 95 -9.02 -23.17 5.77
N PRO A 96 -9.74 -22.11 5.36
CA PRO A 96 -9.14 -20.95 4.73
C PRO A 96 -8.27 -20.18 5.72
N GLY A 97 -7.07 -19.81 5.26
CA GLY A 97 -6.18 -18.93 6.01
C GLY A 97 -6.67 -17.47 6.01
N PRO A 98 -6.05 -16.62 6.84
CA PRO A 98 -6.36 -15.21 6.92
C PRO A 98 -6.15 -14.45 5.59
N ILE A 99 -5.35 -14.96 4.65
CA ILE A 99 -5.16 -14.32 3.34
C ILE A 99 -6.45 -14.23 2.51
N LEU A 100 -7.47 -15.05 2.78
CA LEU A 100 -8.77 -14.99 2.08
C LEU A 100 -9.68 -13.82 2.57
N GLY A 101 -9.14 -12.87 3.33
CA GLY A 101 -9.81 -11.59 3.63
C GLY A 101 -9.72 -10.60 2.46
N ASN A 102 -10.49 -9.50 2.54
CA ASN A 102 -10.40 -8.41 1.56
C ASN A 102 -9.30 -7.42 1.90
N ILE A 103 -9.16 -7.10 3.20
CA ILE A 103 -8.14 -6.18 3.71
C ILE A 103 -7.34 -6.91 4.79
N ILE A 104 -6.05 -7.08 4.52
CA ILE A 104 -5.12 -7.79 5.39
C ILE A 104 -4.15 -6.80 6.02
N LEU A 105 -4.04 -6.82 7.35
CA LEU A 105 -2.90 -6.27 8.07
C LEU A 105 -1.89 -7.39 8.29
N ALA A 106 -0.71 -7.27 7.66
CA ALA A 106 0.40 -8.20 7.83
C ALA A 106 1.47 -7.53 8.70
N ASP A 107 1.43 -7.79 10.01
CA ASP A 107 2.34 -7.17 10.96
C ASP A 107 3.69 -7.86 11.01
N GLU A 108 4.76 -7.06 10.95
CA GLU A 108 6.16 -7.48 11.11
C GLU A 108 6.59 -8.56 10.12
N ILE A 109 6.28 -8.39 8.84
CA ILE A 109 6.50 -9.40 7.78
C ILE A 109 7.96 -9.86 7.70
N ASN A 110 8.90 -9.02 8.12
CA ASN A 110 10.32 -9.34 8.18
C ASN A 110 10.74 -10.13 9.43
N ARG A 111 9.85 -10.60 10.31
CA ARG A 111 10.18 -11.45 11.48
C ARG A 111 10.04 -12.95 11.25
N THR A 112 9.64 -13.36 10.04
CA THR A 112 9.47 -14.79 9.68
C THR A 112 10.43 -15.20 8.57
N SER A 113 10.52 -16.51 8.33
CA SER A 113 11.33 -17.07 7.25
C SER A 113 10.90 -16.57 5.84
N PRO A 114 11.84 -16.46 4.87
CA PRO A 114 11.51 -16.09 3.49
C PRO A 114 10.42 -16.96 2.84
N LYS A 115 10.28 -18.22 3.26
CA LYS A 115 9.26 -19.15 2.76
C LYS A 115 7.86 -18.72 3.17
N THR A 116 7.66 -18.32 4.43
CA THR A 116 6.37 -17.82 4.93
C THR A 116 6.05 -16.43 4.37
N GLN A 117 7.05 -15.56 4.22
CA GLN A 117 6.88 -14.27 3.52
C GLN A 117 6.34 -14.48 2.10
N SER A 118 6.93 -15.43 1.37
CA SER A 118 6.55 -15.75 -0.02
C SER A 118 5.09 -16.18 -0.13
N ALA A 119 4.53 -16.88 0.86
CA ALA A 119 3.13 -17.31 0.84
C ALA A 119 2.14 -16.13 0.76
N LEU A 120 2.40 -15.04 1.49
CA LEU A 120 1.60 -13.82 1.39
C LEU A 120 1.84 -13.09 0.07
N LEU A 121 3.11 -12.97 -0.33
CA LEU A 121 3.52 -12.18 -1.49
C LEU A 121 3.12 -12.82 -2.83
N GLU A 122 3.04 -14.14 -2.88
CA GLU A 122 2.51 -14.90 -4.01
C GLU A 122 1.00 -14.62 -4.17
N GLY A 123 0.24 -14.66 -3.08
CA GLY A 123 -1.18 -14.28 -3.10
C GLY A 123 -1.42 -12.82 -3.52
N MET A 124 -0.49 -11.91 -3.20
CA MET A 124 -0.52 -10.52 -3.68
C MET A 124 -0.33 -10.40 -5.19
N GLU A 125 0.50 -11.24 -5.80
CA GLU A 125 0.79 -11.20 -7.23
C GLU A 125 -0.26 -11.95 -8.05
N GLU A 126 -0.54 -13.20 -7.66
CA GLU A 126 -1.36 -14.14 -8.43
C GLU A 126 -2.86 -13.99 -8.15
N HIS A 127 -3.23 -13.18 -7.15
CA HIS A 127 -4.61 -13.02 -6.66
C HIS A 127 -5.32 -14.36 -6.36
N SER A 128 -4.54 -15.39 -6.06
CA SER A 128 -4.99 -16.74 -5.74
C SER A 128 -3.94 -17.42 -4.87
N VAL A 129 -4.34 -18.48 -4.17
CA VAL A 129 -3.45 -19.35 -3.40
C VAL A 129 -3.73 -20.80 -3.76
N THR A 130 -2.67 -21.62 -3.84
CA THR A 130 -2.82 -23.05 -4.13
C THR A 130 -2.44 -23.86 -2.89
N VAL A 131 -3.37 -24.67 -2.40
CA VAL A 131 -3.17 -25.55 -1.24
C VAL A 131 -3.54 -26.96 -1.66
N ASP A 132 -2.63 -27.92 -1.44
CA ASP A 132 -2.80 -29.33 -1.81
C ASP A 132 -3.26 -29.56 -3.27
N GLY A 133 -2.77 -28.73 -4.19
CA GLY A 133 -3.10 -28.82 -5.62
C GLY A 133 -4.43 -28.16 -6.02
N VAL A 134 -5.18 -27.58 -5.07
CA VAL A 134 -6.42 -26.84 -5.33
C VAL A 134 -6.16 -25.34 -5.25
N THR A 135 -6.51 -24.61 -6.31
CA THR A 135 -6.36 -23.16 -6.38
C THR A 135 -7.61 -22.45 -5.88
N HIS A 136 -7.44 -21.56 -4.90
CA HIS A 136 -8.47 -20.72 -4.33
C HIS A 136 -8.25 -19.27 -4.75
N ILE A 137 -9.24 -18.67 -5.41
CA ILE A 137 -9.19 -17.26 -5.86
C ILE A 137 -9.46 -16.34 -4.67
N LEU A 138 -8.69 -15.25 -4.55
CA LEU A 138 -8.89 -14.26 -3.51
C LEU A 138 -10.03 -13.29 -3.87
N ASP A 139 -10.89 -13.01 -2.90
CA ASP A 139 -12.02 -12.09 -3.06
C ASP A 139 -11.52 -10.68 -3.40
N LYS A 140 -12.07 -10.06 -4.46
CA LYS A 140 -11.76 -8.66 -4.83
C LYS A 140 -12.63 -7.66 -4.06
N PRO A 141 -12.15 -6.50 -3.65
CA PRO A 141 -10.74 -6.09 -3.64
C PRO A 141 -9.94 -6.94 -2.65
N PHE A 142 -8.68 -7.18 -3.00
CA PHE A 142 -7.68 -7.79 -2.14
C PHE A 142 -6.57 -6.77 -1.90
N PHE A 143 -6.43 -6.32 -0.65
CA PHE A 143 -5.49 -5.28 -0.25
C PHE A 143 -4.71 -5.74 0.97
N VAL A 144 -3.41 -5.44 0.97
CA VAL A 144 -2.49 -5.81 2.03
C VAL A 144 -1.78 -4.55 2.47
N MET A 145 -1.87 -4.27 3.77
CA MET A 145 -1.00 -3.32 4.44
C MET A 145 -0.02 -4.13 5.28
N ALA A 146 1.22 -4.20 4.84
CA ALA A 146 2.28 -4.88 5.56
C ALA A 146 3.07 -3.90 6.43
N THR A 147 3.61 -4.37 7.55
CA THR A 147 4.53 -3.60 8.38
C THR A 147 5.87 -4.32 8.46
N GLN A 148 6.96 -3.57 8.44
CA GLN A 148 8.30 -4.11 8.67
C GLN A 148 8.99 -3.37 9.80
N ASN A 149 9.74 -4.11 10.61
CA ASN A 149 10.65 -3.54 11.59
C ASN A 149 11.96 -3.09 10.92
N PRO A 150 12.67 -2.09 11.46
CA PRO A 150 14.00 -1.75 10.99
C PRO A 150 14.93 -2.98 11.00
N ILE A 151 15.85 -3.06 10.03
CA ILE A 151 16.69 -4.26 9.81
C ILE A 151 17.71 -4.47 10.95
N ASP A 152 18.01 -3.44 11.74
CA ASP A 152 18.95 -3.50 12.85
C ASP A 152 18.43 -4.28 14.07
N TYR A 153 17.21 -4.82 14.02
CA TYR A 153 16.63 -5.67 15.06
C TYR A 153 17.02 -7.15 14.84
N GLU A 154 17.44 -7.82 15.91
CA GLU A 154 17.70 -9.27 15.90
C GLU A 154 16.46 -10.07 15.45
N GLY A 155 16.71 -11.11 14.65
CA GLY A 155 15.66 -12.01 14.17
C GLY A 155 14.82 -11.44 13.01
N THR A 156 15.35 -10.47 12.26
CA THR A 156 14.71 -9.97 11.05
C THR A 156 15.33 -10.53 9.77
N TYR A 157 14.47 -10.84 8.80
CA TYR A 157 14.80 -11.30 7.45
C TYR A 157 14.34 -10.23 6.45
N PRO A 158 15.25 -9.46 5.84
CA PRO A 158 14.89 -8.39 4.92
C PRO A 158 14.16 -8.97 3.71
N LEU A 159 13.17 -8.23 3.22
CA LEU A 159 12.46 -8.60 1.99
C LEU A 159 13.41 -8.39 0.80
N PRO A 160 13.61 -9.40 -0.07
CA PRO A 160 14.26 -9.24 -1.35
C PRO A 160 13.64 -8.11 -2.17
N GLU A 161 14.44 -7.47 -3.02
CA GLU A 161 14.01 -6.36 -3.87
C GLU A 161 12.83 -6.73 -4.79
N ALA A 162 12.84 -7.96 -5.31
CA ALA A 162 11.74 -8.48 -6.14
C ALA A 162 10.41 -8.56 -5.36
N GLN A 163 10.47 -8.73 -4.03
CA GLN A 163 9.31 -8.75 -3.16
C GLN A 163 8.84 -7.33 -2.80
N LEU A 164 9.78 -6.43 -2.50
CA LEU A 164 9.49 -5.02 -2.26
C LEU A 164 8.81 -4.35 -3.46
N ASP A 165 9.19 -4.72 -4.68
CA ASP A 165 8.61 -4.19 -5.91
C ASP A 165 7.09 -4.46 -6.06
N ARG A 166 6.54 -5.44 -5.31
CA ARG A 166 5.11 -5.77 -5.28
C ARG A 166 4.27 -4.76 -4.49
N PHE A 167 4.88 -3.98 -3.59
CA PHE A 167 4.17 -2.93 -2.87
C PHE A 167 4.09 -1.68 -3.72
N LEU A 168 2.89 -1.13 -3.89
CA LEU A 168 2.66 0.08 -4.65
C LEU A 168 3.32 1.28 -3.97
N LEU A 169 3.05 1.44 -2.66
CA LEU A 169 3.58 2.52 -1.83
C LEU A 169 4.38 1.95 -0.66
N LYS A 170 5.49 2.61 -0.34
CA LYS A 170 6.12 2.54 0.98
C LYS A 170 5.96 3.88 1.68
N MET A 171 5.51 3.86 2.94
CA MET A 171 5.32 5.08 3.72
C MET A 171 5.61 4.89 5.21
N LYS A 172 5.77 6.02 5.90
CA LYS A 172 5.98 6.12 7.34
C LYS A 172 4.76 6.80 7.96
N MET A 173 4.26 6.31 9.09
CA MET A 173 3.12 6.88 9.80
C MET A 173 3.58 7.89 10.87
N GLY A 174 4.72 7.66 11.52
CA GLY A 174 5.36 8.50 12.52
C GLY A 174 4.53 8.68 13.80
N TYR A 175 5.16 9.21 14.85
CA TYR A 175 4.41 9.66 16.02
C TYR A 175 3.48 10.84 15.66
N PRO A 176 2.29 10.92 16.26
CA PRO A 176 1.43 12.10 16.12
C PRO A 176 2.14 13.36 16.65
N ALA A 177 1.78 14.53 16.13
CA ALA A 177 2.23 15.78 16.72
C ALA A 177 1.65 15.94 18.15
N PRO A 178 2.26 16.72 19.05
CA PRO A 178 1.79 16.84 20.44
C PRO A 178 0.29 17.17 20.58
N ASN A 179 -0.23 18.06 19.72
CA ASN A 179 -1.65 18.41 19.72
C ASN A 179 -2.55 17.25 19.26
N GLU A 180 -2.11 16.48 18.26
CA GLU A 180 -2.81 15.28 17.79
C GLU A 180 -2.79 14.18 18.85
N GLU A 181 -1.68 14.04 19.57
CA GLU A 181 -1.54 13.09 20.68
C GLU A 181 -2.47 13.43 21.84
N MET A 182 -2.58 14.72 22.19
CA MET A 182 -3.56 15.19 23.17
C MET A 182 -5.00 14.86 22.74
N GLU A 183 -5.32 15.02 21.46
CA GLU A 183 -6.62 14.63 20.92
C GLU A 183 -6.86 13.11 20.98
N VAL A 184 -5.82 12.30 20.71
CA VAL A 184 -5.89 10.83 20.90
C VAL A 184 -6.22 10.49 22.35
N LEU A 185 -5.58 11.14 23.33
CA LEU A 185 -5.88 10.95 24.76
C LEU A 185 -7.32 11.36 25.09
N ASN A 186 -7.78 12.51 24.60
CA ASN A 186 -9.15 12.98 24.81
C ASN A 186 -10.20 12.04 24.21
N ARG A 187 -9.92 11.46 23.03
CA ARG A 187 -10.81 10.48 22.38
C ARG A 187 -10.81 9.14 23.11
N ALA A 188 -9.65 8.68 23.59
CA ALA A 188 -9.55 7.45 24.37
C ALA A 188 -10.41 7.51 25.65
N GLN A 189 -10.56 8.70 26.26
CA GLN A 189 -11.44 8.91 27.41
C GLN A 189 -12.95 8.92 27.06
N ARG A 190 -13.33 9.33 25.84
CA ARG A 190 -14.73 9.54 25.43
C ARG A 190 -15.35 8.37 24.66
N SER A 191 -14.52 7.40 24.26
CA SER A 191 -14.85 6.18 23.50
C SER A 191 -15.89 6.34 22.39
N LEU A 192 -15.44 6.48 21.14
CA LEU A 192 -16.20 5.96 20.00
C LEU A 192 -15.65 4.59 19.63
N PRO A 193 -16.42 3.54 19.90
CA PRO A 193 -16.40 2.26 19.26
C PRO A 193 -15.77 2.24 17.87
N ILE A 194 -14.60 1.66 17.63
CA ILE A 194 -14.37 1.17 16.25
C ILE A 194 -15.47 0.15 15.88
N GLU A 195 -16.11 -0.46 16.89
CA GLU A 195 -17.29 -1.28 16.72
C GLU A 195 -18.52 -0.54 16.21
N ASP A 196 -18.68 0.74 16.54
CA ASP A 196 -19.83 1.55 16.11
C ASP A 196 -19.65 2.13 14.71
N LEU A 197 -18.44 2.06 14.15
CA LEU A 197 -18.13 2.57 12.82
C LEU A 197 -18.90 1.78 11.75
N GLN A 198 -19.89 2.43 11.15
CA GLN A 198 -20.70 1.87 10.07
C GLN A 198 -20.01 2.01 8.70
N PRO A 199 -20.23 1.07 7.77
CA PRO A 199 -19.77 1.22 6.40
C PRO A 199 -20.44 2.41 5.72
N VAL A 200 -19.68 3.10 4.88
CA VAL A 200 -20.15 4.25 4.09
C VAL A 200 -20.14 3.96 2.59
N VAL A 201 -19.45 2.89 2.19
CA VAL A 201 -19.31 2.40 0.82
C VAL A 201 -19.35 0.88 0.85
N SER A 202 -20.02 0.27 -0.13
CA SER A 202 -20.05 -1.17 -0.35
C SER A 202 -18.86 -1.66 -1.19
N LEU A 203 -18.59 -2.97 -1.16
CA LEU A 203 -17.55 -3.56 -2.00
C LEU A 203 -17.83 -3.40 -3.51
N GLU A 204 -19.10 -3.41 -3.92
CA GLU A 204 -19.49 -3.22 -5.32
C GLU A 204 -19.23 -1.79 -5.79
N GLU A 205 -19.60 -0.79 -4.99
CA GLU A 205 -19.28 0.61 -5.29
C GLU A 205 -17.77 0.83 -5.36
N LEU A 206 -17.00 0.25 -4.43
CA LEU A 206 -15.54 0.35 -4.42
C LEU A 206 -14.92 -0.24 -5.70
N ARG A 207 -15.41 -1.41 -6.16
CA ARG A 207 -15.01 -1.99 -7.45
C ARG A 207 -15.38 -1.08 -8.63
N GLY A 208 -16.54 -0.42 -8.56
CA GLY A 208 -16.94 0.61 -9.52
C GLY A 208 -15.93 1.75 -9.61
N LEU A 209 -15.48 2.29 -8.47
CA LEU A 209 -14.44 3.32 -8.42
C LEU A 209 -13.12 2.84 -9.03
N GLN A 210 -12.68 1.61 -8.69
CA GLN A 210 -11.46 1.01 -9.27
C GLN A 210 -11.55 0.88 -10.79
N GLN A 211 -12.74 0.66 -11.35
CA GLN A 211 -12.92 0.61 -12.80
C GLN A 211 -12.90 2.02 -13.41
N SER A 212 -13.57 3.00 -12.81
CA SER A 212 -13.54 4.40 -13.27
C SER A 212 -12.14 5.00 -13.29
N ILE A 213 -11.28 4.64 -12.34
CA ILE A 213 -9.88 5.11 -12.28
C ILE A 213 -9.08 4.70 -13.52
N LYS A 214 -9.38 3.54 -14.12
CA LYS A 214 -8.67 3.09 -15.33
C LYS A 214 -8.95 3.98 -16.54
N GLU A 215 -10.07 4.70 -16.54
CA GLU A 215 -10.48 5.62 -17.59
C GLU A 215 -9.84 7.01 -17.43
N VAL A 216 -9.18 7.30 -16.31
CA VAL A 216 -8.47 8.57 -16.09
C VAL A 216 -7.33 8.70 -17.10
N VAL A 217 -7.34 9.81 -17.85
CA VAL A 217 -6.42 10.03 -18.96
C VAL A 217 -5.01 10.30 -18.44
N VAL A 218 -4.04 9.58 -19.03
CA VAL A 218 -2.61 9.87 -18.86
C VAL A 218 -2.03 10.18 -20.22
N ASP A 219 -1.75 11.45 -20.45
CA ASP A 219 -1.16 11.94 -21.70
C ASP A 219 0.18 11.27 -22.01
N GLU A 220 0.51 11.19 -23.30
CA GLU A 220 1.77 10.61 -23.75
C GLU A 220 2.99 11.37 -23.19
N SER A 221 2.88 12.68 -23.02
CA SER A 221 3.93 13.51 -22.41
C SER A 221 4.20 13.12 -20.96
N LEU A 222 3.15 12.80 -20.19
CA LEU A 222 3.28 12.31 -18.81
C LEU A 222 3.81 10.88 -18.75
N LYS A 223 3.40 10.00 -19.67
CA LYS A 223 4.00 8.66 -19.79
C LYS A 223 5.49 8.75 -20.07
N ARG A 224 5.90 9.63 -20.99
CA ARG A 224 7.32 9.92 -21.29
C ARG A 224 8.04 10.48 -20.06
N TYR A 225 7.42 11.40 -19.32
CA TYR A 225 7.97 11.94 -18.09
C TYR A 225 8.22 10.84 -17.03
N ILE A 226 7.25 9.96 -16.78
CA ILE A 226 7.40 8.83 -15.84
C ILE A 226 8.53 7.88 -16.27
N VAL A 227 8.64 7.60 -17.58
CA VAL A 227 9.72 6.77 -18.14
C VAL A 227 11.08 7.46 -18.01
N GLU A 228 11.15 8.78 -18.21
CA GLU A 228 12.39 9.52 -18.02
C GLU A 228 12.81 9.52 -16.55
N LEU A 229 11.88 9.79 -15.62
CA LEU A 229 12.17 9.71 -14.18
C LEU A 229 12.74 8.33 -13.81
N SER A 230 12.10 7.23 -14.22
CA SER A 230 12.61 5.90 -13.91
C SER A 230 13.95 5.61 -14.59
N GLY A 231 14.15 6.03 -15.85
CA GLY A 231 15.42 5.90 -16.56
C GLY A 231 16.58 6.67 -15.91
N ARG A 232 16.31 7.86 -15.36
CA ARG A 232 17.28 8.66 -14.61
C ARG A 232 17.68 8.01 -13.30
N THR A 233 16.77 7.31 -12.61
CA THR A 233 17.17 6.51 -11.42
C THR A 233 18.13 5.38 -11.80
N ARG A 234 17.90 4.68 -12.92
CA ARG A 234 18.75 3.57 -13.39
C ARG A 234 20.15 3.99 -13.83
N SER A 235 20.29 5.24 -14.29
CA SER A 235 21.55 5.80 -14.78
C SER A 235 22.27 6.67 -13.74
N HIS A 236 21.71 6.81 -12.53
CA HIS A 236 22.28 7.65 -11.49
C HIS A 236 23.55 7.02 -10.90
N SER A 237 24.62 7.81 -10.74
CA SER A 237 25.95 7.30 -10.32
C SER A 237 25.94 6.58 -8.97
N SER A 238 25.15 7.08 -8.02
CA SER A 238 24.96 6.52 -6.67
C SER A 238 24.05 5.28 -6.60
N VAL A 239 23.40 4.89 -7.70
CA VAL A 239 22.42 3.80 -7.72
C VAL A 239 23.05 2.51 -8.26
N TYR A 240 22.85 1.42 -7.55
CA TYR A 240 23.21 0.06 -7.98
C TYR A 240 22.09 -0.55 -8.82
N LEU A 241 20.84 -0.42 -8.36
CA LEU A 241 19.64 -0.87 -9.09
C LEU A 241 18.58 0.23 -9.02
N GLY A 242 18.12 0.70 -10.18
CA GLY A 242 17.08 1.73 -10.28
C GLY A 242 15.67 1.14 -10.41
N VAL A 243 14.69 2.03 -10.54
CA VAL A 243 13.26 1.68 -10.58
C VAL A 243 12.94 0.75 -11.76
N SER A 244 12.24 -0.36 -11.50
CA SER A 244 11.82 -1.32 -12.53
C SER A 244 10.73 -0.76 -13.47
N PRO A 245 10.43 -1.40 -14.63
CA PRO A 245 9.25 -1.08 -15.41
C PRO A 245 7.94 -1.21 -14.61
N ARG A 246 7.87 -2.15 -13.65
CA ARG A 246 6.72 -2.28 -12.73
C ARG A 246 6.57 -1.02 -11.88
N GLY A 247 7.67 -0.44 -11.42
CA GLY A 247 7.67 0.85 -10.74
C GLY A 247 7.07 1.99 -11.57
N SER A 248 7.42 2.08 -12.87
CA SER A 248 6.80 3.08 -13.76
C SER A 248 5.28 2.87 -13.91
N ILE A 249 4.83 1.63 -14.06
CA ILE A 249 3.39 1.29 -14.12
C ILE A 249 2.71 1.63 -12.79
N ALA A 250 3.35 1.31 -11.67
CA ALA A 250 2.87 1.59 -10.32
C ALA A 250 2.66 3.10 -10.11
N LEU A 251 3.62 3.94 -10.52
CA LEU A 251 3.50 5.40 -10.39
C LEU A 251 2.35 5.95 -11.25
N MET A 252 2.20 5.44 -12.48
CA MET A 252 1.08 5.83 -13.35
C MET A 252 -0.27 5.49 -12.72
N LYS A 253 -0.45 4.26 -12.22
CA LYS A 253 -1.70 3.82 -11.58
C LYS A 253 -2.01 4.63 -10.31
N ALA A 254 -0.98 4.91 -9.50
CA ALA A 254 -1.13 5.74 -8.31
C ALA A 254 -1.54 7.17 -8.68
N ALA A 255 -0.95 7.74 -9.72
CA ALA A 255 -1.27 9.08 -10.20
C ALA A 255 -2.71 9.17 -10.77
N GLN A 256 -3.17 8.16 -11.51
CA GLN A 256 -4.57 8.07 -11.95
C GLN A 256 -5.54 8.04 -10.75
N ALA A 257 -5.25 7.21 -9.75
CA ALA A 257 -6.07 7.13 -8.54
C ALA A 257 -6.06 8.46 -7.75
N TYR A 258 -4.92 9.13 -7.66
CA TYR A 258 -4.79 10.44 -7.03
C TYR A 258 -5.62 11.50 -7.75
N ALA A 259 -5.45 11.64 -9.07
CA ALA A 259 -6.25 12.56 -9.88
C ALA A 259 -7.76 12.33 -9.70
N PHE A 260 -8.19 11.05 -9.75
CA PHE A 260 -9.58 10.67 -9.56
C PHE A 260 -10.14 11.05 -8.17
N ILE A 261 -9.35 10.83 -7.12
CA ILE A 261 -9.73 11.21 -5.75
C ILE A 261 -9.96 12.72 -5.68
N TYR A 262 -9.15 13.52 -6.36
CA TYR A 262 -9.33 14.97 -6.44
C TYR A 262 -10.34 15.41 -7.51
N GLY A 263 -11.17 14.49 -8.02
CA GLY A 263 -12.26 14.82 -8.95
C GLY A 263 -11.82 15.13 -10.37
N ARG A 264 -10.56 14.83 -10.73
CA ARG A 264 -10.01 15.00 -12.08
C ARG A 264 -10.09 13.71 -12.88
N ASP A 265 -10.40 13.83 -14.16
CA ASP A 265 -10.42 12.77 -15.16
C ASP A 265 -9.11 12.71 -15.98
N TYR A 266 -8.10 13.50 -15.62
CA TYR A 266 -6.75 13.46 -16.17
C TYR A 266 -5.68 13.67 -15.09
N VAL A 267 -4.51 13.07 -15.31
CA VAL A 267 -3.33 13.23 -14.46
C VAL A 267 -2.59 14.53 -14.81
N ILE A 268 -2.03 15.20 -13.81
CA ILE A 268 -1.12 16.35 -13.99
C ILE A 268 0.29 16.00 -13.47
N PRO A 269 1.34 16.75 -13.87
CA PRO A 269 2.70 16.45 -13.44
C PRO A 269 2.89 16.47 -11.91
N ASP A 270 2.16 17.33 -11.19
CA ASP A 270 2.24 17.44 -9.74
C ASP A 270 1.81 16.14 -9.03
N ASP A 271 0.84 15.39 -9.59
CA ASP A 271 0.42 14.09 -9.06
C ASP A 271 1.58 13.08 -9.10
N VAL A 272 2.30 13.07 -10.22
CA VAL A 272 3.46 12.20 -10.45
C VAL A 272 4.57 12.57 -9.47
N GLN A 273 4.85 13.86 -9.30
CA GLN A 273 5.89 14.33 -8.38
C GLN A 273 5.55 14.05 -6.91
N TYR A 274 4.30 14.24 -6.52
CA TYR A 274 3.83 13.98 -5.16
C TYR A 274 3.97 12.49 -4.78
N LEU A 275 3.65 11.58 -5.70
CA LEU A 275 3.66 10.14 -5.43
C LEU A 275 5.02 9.48 -5.68
N ALA A 276 5.88 10.08 -6.50
CA ALA A 276 7.16 9.49 -6.88
C ALA A 276 8.03 9.08 -5.67
N PRO A 277 8.20 9.86 -4.59
CA PRO A 277 8.96 9.42 -3.42
C PRO A 277 8.40 8.13 -2.80
N SER A 278 7.08 8.05 -2.60
CA SER A 278 6.43 6.89 -1.96
C SER A 278 6.36 5.66 -2.87
N VAL A 279 6.44 5.84 -4.20
CA VAL A 279 6.44 4.73 -5.16
C VAL A 279 7.87 4.31 -5.52
N PHE A 280 8.81 5.23 -5.73
CA PHE A 280 10.13 4.89 -6.28
C PHE A 280 11.18 4.57 -5.21
N ALA A 281 11.12 5.16 -4.02
CA ALA A 281 12.21 5.07 -3.04
C ALA A 281 12.55 3.62 -2.67
N HIS A 282 11.55 2.77 -2.39
CA HIS A 282 11.78 1.36 -2.02
C HIS A 282 12.17 0.45 -3.19
N ARG A 283 12.20 0.99 -4.41
CA ARG A 283 12.62 0.29 -5.64
C ARG A 283 14.03 0.66 -6.08
N ILE A 284 14.72 1.49 -5.30
CA ILE A 284 16.08 1.93 -5.59
C ILE A 284 17.03 1.29 -4.58
N ILE A 285 18.04 0.58 -5.09
CA ILE A 285 19.15 0.07 -4.30
C ILE A 285 20.36 0.97 -4.55
N LEU A 286 20.90 1.53 -3.48
CA LEU A 286 22.08 2.38 -3.53
C LEU A 286 23.37 1.55 -3.52
N LYS A 287 24.41 2.09 -4.15
CA LYS A 287 25.77 1.58 -3.98
C LYS A 287 26.24 1.80 -2.54
N SER A 288 27.21 1.00 -2.09
CA SER A 288 27.70 1.06 -0.72
C SER A 288 28.30 2.43 -0.37
N GLU A 289 29.03 3.04 -1.29
CA GLU A 289 29.66 4.37 -1.10
C GLU A 289 28.60 5.44 -0.81
N ALA A 290 27.51 5.46 -1.59
CA ALA A 290 26.42 6.41 -1.40
C ALA A 290 25.71 6.23 -0.05
N ARG A 291 25.57 4.98 0.42
CA ARG A 291 25.00 4.71 1.75
C ARG A 291 25.91 5.22 2.87
N PHE A 292 27.23 5.07 2.74
CA PHE A 292 28.19 5.60 3.71
C PHE A 292 28.18 7.14 3.77
N GLU A 293 27.90 7.80 2.65
CA GLU A 293 27.70 9.25 2.58
C GLU A 293 26.35 9.72 3.15
N GLY A 294 25.51 8.81 3.64
CA GLY A 294 24.19 9.12 4.21
C GLY A 294 23.13 9.45 3.17
N ILE A 295 23.36 9.16 1.89
CA ILE A 295 22.37 9.38 0.82
C ILE A 295 21.25 8.36 0.98
N THR A 296 20.00 8.82 0.90
CA THR A 296 18.81 7.96 0.93
C THR A 296 18.22 7.75 -0.48
N PRO A 297 17.47 6.66 -0.71
CA PRO A 297 16.71 6.49 -1.95
C PRO A 297 15.76 7.67 -2.24
N GLU A 298 15.14 8.23 -1.21
CA GLU A 298 14.28 9.41 -1.28
C GLU A 298 15.05 10.63 -1.82
N ASP A 299 16.30 10.84 -1.39
CA ASP A 299 17.15 11.91 -1.92
C ASP A 299 17.42 11.74 -3.41
N ILE A 300 17.63 10.50 -3.88
CA ILE A 300 17.82 10.22 -5.30
C ILE A 300 16.56 10.57 -6.10
N VAL A 301 15.38 10.16 -5.62
CA VAL A 301 14.11 10.48 -6.29
C VAL A 301 13.92 11.99 -6.38
N ASN A 302 14.14 12.72 -5.28
CA ASN A 302 14.02 14.18 -5.25
C ASN A 302 15.02 14.87 -6.20
N ARG A 303 16.28 14.43 -6.23
CA ARG A 303 17.32 14.95 -7.14
C ARG A 303 16.97 14.68 -8.61
N VAL A 304 16.41 13.52 -8.91
CA VAL A 304 15.97 13.18 -10.27
C VAL A 304 14.79 14.06 -10.68
N MET A 305 13.76 14.20 -9.84
CA MET A 305 12.60 15.07 -10.12
C MET A 305 12.99 16.52 -10.36
N ALA A 306 13.94 17.06 -9.57
CA ALA A 306 14.42 18.42 -9.72
C ALA A 306 15.19 18.68 -11.04
N ARG A 307 15.70 17.62 -11.69
CA ARG A 307 16.50 17.74 -12.93
C ARG A 307 15.72 17.43 -14.20
N VAL A 308 14.72 16.55 -14.13
CA VAL A 308 13.93 16.17 -15.30
C VAL A 308 12.93 17.27 -15.61
N PRO A 309 12.95 17.86 -16.82
CA PRO A 309 12.00 18.90 -17.21
C PRO A 309 10.55 18.41 -17.06
N VAL A 310 9.74 19.20 -16.36
CA VAL A 310 8.31 18.94 -16.21
C VAL A 310 7.63 19.21 -17.55
N PRO A 311 6.80 18.28 -18.08
CA PRO A 311 6.11 18.50 -19.33
C PRO A 311 5.12 19.66 -19.20
N VAL A 312 5.25 20.67 -20.07
CA VAL A 312 4.30 21.77 -20.16
C VAL A 312 3.10 21.29 -20.98
N GLN A 313 1.90 21.29 -20.40
CA GLN A 313 0.68 21.04 -21.17
C GLN A 313 0.56 22.11 -22.25
N ARG A 314 0.66 21.72 -23.53
CA ARG A 314 0.09 22.54 -24.60
C ARG A 314 -1.41 22.39 -24.48
N LEU A 315 -2.09 23.44 -24.04
CA LEU A 315 -3.54 23.57 -24.21
C LEU A 315 -3.83 23.38 -25.71
N VAL A 316 -4.29 22.19 -26.08
CA VAL A 316 -4.87 21.97 -27.41
C VAL A 316 -6.21 22.71 -27.39
N LYS A 317 -6.31 23.74 -28.23
CA LYS A 317 -7.56 24.48 -28.48
C LYS A 317 -8.62 23.57 -29.09
#